data_AF-A0A842MV95-F1
#
_entry.id   AF-A0A842MV95-F1
#
_cell.length_a   1.000
_cell.length_b   1.000
_cell.length_c   1.000
_cell.angle_alpha   90.00
_cell.angle_beta   90.00
_cell.angle_gamma   90.00
#
_symmetry.space_group_name_H-M   'P 1'
#
loop_
_entity.id
_entity.type
_entity.pdbx_description
1 polymer ?
#
loop_
_entity_poly.entity_id
_entity_poly.type
_entity_poly.pdbx_seq_one_letter_code
_entity_poly.pdbx_strand_id
1 'polypeptide(L)'
;MTIHEKPQPRYEHKYLINPLQHQLIRRNLSRVLKPDPHAGADGKYTVRNLYFDDFKDSAFEEKNAGVLSRKKYRIRIYNHSDAVIKFECKTRLGGFIMKESVRLTREEAEGIIAGEIGFLAGSENPLLREFYLQARCRLMHPSIILEYEREAYLHPIGNLRVTFDTGLRACLDAHPSSMRLSSPQQFWILPR
;
A
#
# COMPACT_ATOMS: atom_id res chain seq x y z
N MET A 1 -0.60 24.60 -23.49
CA MET A 1 -1.66 23.60 -23.23
C MET A 1 -0.98 22.33 -22.76
N THR A 2 -0.87 22.13 -21.45
CA THR A 2 -0.31 20.91 -20.89
C THR A 2 -1.37 19.83 -21.02
N ILE A 3 -1.14 18.89 -21.93
CA ILE A 3 -1.94 17.67 -22.06
C ILE A 3 -1.86 16.93 -20.72
N HIS A 4 -2.90 17.07 -19.88
CA HIS A 4 -3.09 16.20 -18.73
C HIS A 4 -3.38 14.80 -19.27
N GLU A 5 -2.34 13.98 -19.31
CA GLU A 5 -2.43 12.58 -19.70
C GLU A 5 -3.45 11.89 -18.79
N LYS A 6 -4.58 11.44 -19.37
CA LYS A 6 -5.64 10.77 -18.60
C LYS A 6 -5.04 9.49 -17.98
N PRO A 7 -5.23 9.25 -16.67
CA PRO A 7 -4.71 8.05 -16.03
C PRO A 7 -5.30 6.81 -16.71
N GLN A 8 -4.42 6.01 -17.31
CA GLN A 8 -4.81 4.77 -17.97
C GLN A 8 -5.37 3.78 -16.94
N PRO A 9 -6.61 3.30 -17.12
CA PRO A 9 -7.24 2.41 -16.17
C PRO A 9 -6.53 1.06 -16.10
N ARG A 10 -6.33 0.55 -14.88
CA ARG A 10 -5.65 -0.72 -14.64
C ARG A 10 -6.64 -1.76 -14.12
N TYR A 11 -6.61 -2.95 -14.73
CA TYR A 11 -7.30 -4.13 -14.22
C TYR A 11 -6.41 -4.86 -13.21
N GLU A 12 -6.96 -5.19 -12.05
CA GLU A 12 -6.26 -5.93 -11.00
C GLU A 12 -7.15 -7.09 -10.54
N HIS A 13 -6.66 -8.32 -10.74
CA HIS A 13 -7.30 -9.54 -10.26
C HIS A 13 -6.49 -10.14 -9.11
N LYS A 14 -7.19 -10.65 -8.08
CA LYS A 14 -6.58 -11.28 -6.92
C LYS A 14 -7.14 -12.68 -6.75
N TYR A 15 -6.25 -13.63 -6.50
CA TYR A 15 -6.58 -15.03 -6.30
C TYR A 15 -5.91 -15.52 -5.03
N LEU A 16 -6.63 -16.32 -4.25
CA LEU A 16 -6.01 -17.12 -3.21
C LEU A 16 -5.47 -18.38 -3.86
N ILE A 17 -4.19 -18.65 -3.63
CA ILE A 17 -3.50 -19.84 -4.14
C ILE A 17 -2.77 -20.53 -2.99
N ASN A 18 -2.67 -21.86 -3.05
CA ASN A 18 -1.91 -22.63 -2.10
C ASN A 18 -0.41 -22.71 -2.48
N PRO A 19 0.47 -23.17 -1.57
CA PRO A 19 1.91 -23.22 -1.84
C PRO A 19 2.32 -24.07 -3.05
N LEU A 20 1.60 -25.16 -3.34
CA LEU A 20 1.87 -26.02 -4.49
C LEU A 20 1.53 -25.31 -5.81
N GLN A 21 0.35 -24.66 -5.86
CA GLN A 21 -0.06 -23.82 -7.00
C GLN A 21 0.95 -22.69 -7.23
N HIS A 22 1.40 -22.04 -6.16
CA HIS A 22 2.43 -21.01 -6.24
C HIS A 22 3.70 -21.52 -6.93
N GLN A 23 4.25 -22.66 -6.50
CA GLN A 23 5.46 -23.24 -7.11
C GLN A 23 5.26 -23.57 -8.60
N LEU A 24 4.13 -24.18 -8.96
CA LEU A 24 3.81 -24.53 -10.35
C LEU A 24 3.67 -23.30 -11.24
N ILE A 25 2.92 -22.29 -10.80
CA ILE A 25 2.70 -21.05 -11.55
C ILE A 25 4.02 -20.28 -11.66
N ARG A 26 4.77 -20.13 -10.56
CA ARG A 26 6.08 -19.47 -10.53
C ARG A 26 7.03 -20.07 -11.56
N ARG A 27 7.14 -21.40 -11.62
CA ARG A 27 7.99 -22.12 -12.59
C ARG A 27 7.61 -21.85 -14.04
N ASN A 28 6.33 -21.69 -14.32
CA ASN A 28 5.85 -21.42 -15.68
C ASN A 28 6.05 -19.95 -16.05
N LEU A 29 5.74 -19.02 -15.15
CA LEU A 29 5.87 -17.58 -15.38
C LEU A 29 7.33 -17.15 -15.54
N SER A 30 8.27 -17.75 -14.79
CA SER A 30 9.70 -17.41 -14.88
C SER A 30 10.32 -17.71 -16.25
N ARG A 31 9.64 -18.47 -17.11
CA ARG A 31 10.08 -18.75 -18.49
C ARG A 31 9.78 -17.61 -19.45
N VAL A 32 8.82 -16.73 -19.12
CA VAL A 32 8.30 -15.71 -20.05
C VAL A 32 8.29 -14.30 -19.45
N LEU A 33 8.31 -14.17 -18.12
CA LEU A 33 8.38 -12.90 -17.40
C LEU A 33 9.75 -12.71 -16.75
N LYS A 34 10.15 -11.45 -16.58
CA LYS A 34 11.38 -11.09 -15.86
C LYS A 34 11.08 -10.83 -14.39
N PRO A 35 11.97 -11.21 -13.46
CA PRO A 35 11.84 -10.81 -12.06
C PRO A 35 11.88 -9.28 -11.94
N ASP A 36 11.20 -8.75 -10.93
CA ASP A 36 11.23 -7.32 -10.59
C ASP A 36 12.68 -6.90 -10.26
N PRO A 37 13.24 -5.87 -10.93
CA PRO A 37 14.65 -5.47 -10.74
C PRO A 37 14.93 -4.91 -9.34
N HIS A 38 13.89 -4.59 -8.56
CA HIS A 38 14.03 -4.14 -7.18
C HIS A 38 13.99 -5.29 -6.16
N ALA A 39 13.87 -6.54 -6.63
CA ALA A 39 13.93 -7.71 -5.76
C ALA A 39 15.34 -7.96 -5.23
N GLY A 40 15.42 -8.49 -4.00
CA GLY A 40 16.67 -8.94 -3.39
C GLY A 40 17.22 -10.21 -4.06
N ALA A 41 18.34 -10.71 -3.54
CA ALA A 41 19.02 -11.89 -4.09
C ALA A 41 18.15 -13.16 -4.11
N ASP A 42 17.16 -13.25 -3.21
CA ASP A 42 16.18 -14.34 -3.13
C ASP A 42 14.96 -14.14 -4.07
N GLY A 43 14.94 -13.05 -4.84
CA GLY A 43 13.85 -12.69 -5.74
C GLY A 43 12.64 -12.06 -5.03
N LYS A 44 12.79 -11.64 -3.77
CA LYS A 44 11.72 -11.07 -2.95
C LYS A 44 12.09 -9.74 -2.33
N TYR A 45 11.10 -9.06 -1.78
CA TYR A 45 11.25 -7.91 -0.89
C TYR A 45 10.08 -7.80 0.07
N THR A 46 10.30 -7.23 1.25
CA THR A 46 9.23 -7.01 2.22
C THR A 46 8.49 -5.71 1.90
N VAL A 47 7.16 -5.76 1.90
CA VAL A 47 6.31 -4.57 1.80
C VAL A 47 5.58 -4.39 3.11
N ARG A 48 5.80 -3.26 3.77
CA ARG A 48 5.06 -2.87 4.99
C ARG A 48 4.22 -1.65 4.69
N ASN A 49 2.92 -1.76 4.96
CA ASN A 49 1.94 -0.70 4.73
C ASN A 49 1.29 -0.35 6.06
N LEU A 50 1.23 0.92 6.39
CA LEU A 50 0.32 1.45 7.41
C LEU A 50 -0.88 2.05 6.69
N TYR A 51 -2.07 1.53 6.96
CA TYR A 51 -3.31 2.11 6.46
C TYR A 51 -3.87 3.15 7.42
N PHE A 52 -4.63 4.08 6.85
CA PHE A 52 -5.40 5.06 7.61
C PHE A 52 -6.88 4.83 7.32
N ASP A 53 -7.70 4.95 8.36
CA ASP A 53 -9.16 4.94 8.27
C ASP A 53 -9.73 6.11 9.09
N ASP A 54 -11.01 6.39 8.91
CA ASP A 54 -11.72 7.34 9.77
C ASP A 54 -12.28 6.66 11.01
N PHE A 55 -12.76 7.45 11.97
CA PHE A 55 -13.30 6.97 13.23
C PHE A 55 -14.51 6.02 13.11
N LYS A 56 -15.08 5.87 11.90
CA LYS A 56 -16.20 4.97 11.60
C LYS A 56 -15.75 3.72 10.83
N ASP A 57 -14.45 3.54 10.61
CA ASP A 57 -13.90 2.52 9.73
C ASP A 57 -14.53 2.53 8.33
N SER A 58 -14.84 3.73 7.81
CA SER A 58 -15.60 3.84 6.55
C SER A 58 -14.91 3.17 5.39
N ALA A 59 -13.56 3.18 5.31
CA ALA A 59 -12.86 2.53 4.20
C ALA A 59 -12.90 1.00 4.28
N PHE A 60 -13.13 0.43 5.47
CA PHE A 60 -13.45 -0.98 5.66
C PHE A 60 -14.88 -1.28 5.22
N GLU A 61 -15.85 -0.54 5.75
CA GLU A 61 -17.28 -0.75 5.47
C GLU A 61 -17.63 -0.54 4.00
N GLU A 62 -17.14 0.54 3.37
CA GLU A 62 -17.32 0.80 1.93
C GLU A 62 -16.79 -0.34 1.06
N LYS A 63 -15.68 -0.97 1.48
CA LYS A 63 -15.10 -2.11 0.77
C LYS A 63 -16.01 -3.32 0.89
N ASN A 64 -16.54 -3.59 2.09
CA ASN A 64 -17.41 -4.73 2.37
C ASN A 64 -18.77 -4.59 1.65
N ALA A 65 -19.36 -3.40 1.69
CA ALA A 65 -20.61 -3.05 1.01
C ALA A 65 -20.48 -2.92 -0.52
N GLY A 66 -19.27 -3.08 -1.09
CA GLY A 66 -19.07 -3.02 -2.53
C GLY A 66 -19.21 -1.62 -3.14
N VAL A 67 -19.07 -0.55 -2.34
CA VAL A 67 -19.21 0.84 -2.79
C VAL A 67 -18.28 1.13 -3.97
N LEU A 68 -18.84 1.69 -5.03
CA LEU A 68 -18.16 1.88 -6.31
C LEU A 68 -17.09 2.98 -6.24
N SER A 69 -17.32 4.03 -5.45
CA SER A 69 -16.39 5.15 -5.25
C SER A 69 -15.81 5.11 -3.85
N ARG A 70 -14.53 4.73 -3.71
CA ARG A 70 -13.86 4.64 -2.40
C ARG A 70 -12.37 4.94 -2.49
N LYS A 71 -11.81 5.49 -1.42
CA LYS A 71 -10.38 5.80 -1.29
C LYS A 71 -9.73 4.93 -0.21
N LYS A 72 -8.44 4.63 -0.36
CA LYS A 72 -7.62 3.97 0.66
C LYS A 72 -6.27 4.67 0.76
N TYR A 73 -6.01 5.27 1.92
CA TYR A 73 -4.75 5.94 2.22
C TYR A 73 -3.78 5.01 2.93
N ARG A 74 -2.49 5.14 2.63
CA ARG A 74 -1.45 4.40 3.34
C ARG A 74 -0.08 5.07 3.29
N ILE A 75 0.71 4.85 4.32
CA ILE A 75 2.16 4.97 4.25
C ILE A 75 2.74 3.60 3.90
N ARG A 76 3.74 3.56 3.03
CA ARG A 76 4.42 2.33 2.62
C ARG A 76 5.93 2.51 2.72
N ILE A 77 6.57 1.47 3.25
CA ILE A 77 8.03 1.28 3.22
C ILE A 77 8.38 -0.11 2.68
N TYR A 78 9.66 -0.30 2.35
CA TYR A 78 10.20 -1.55 1.82
C TYR A 78 11.34 -2.03 2.70
N ASN A 79 11.46 -3.35 2.90
CA ASN A 79 12.58 -3.98 3.60
C ASN A 79 12.89 -3.37 4.98
N HIS A 80 11.86 -2.89 5.69
CA HIS A 80 11.98 -2.20 6.98
C HIS A 80 12.91 -0.97 6.96
N SER A 81 13.13 -0.39 5.78
CA SER A 81 13.97 0.77 5.57
C SER A 81 13.13 2.02 5.30
N ASP A 82 13.54 3.13 5.90
CA ASP A 82 13.03 4.48 5.69
C ASP A 82 13.66 5.18 4.46
N ALA A 83 14.57 4.53 3.74
CA ALA A 83 15.21 5.10 2.55
C ALA A 83 14.19 5.56 1.49
N VAL A 84 13.04 4.89 1.42
CA VAL A 84 11.92 5.29 0.57
C VAL A 84 10.61 5.13 1.34
N ILE A 85 10.10 6.23 1.87
CA ILE A 85 8.76 6.31 2.45
C ILE A 85 7.80 6.88 1.40
N LYS A 86 6.69 6.18 1.14
CA LYS A 86 5.67 6.63 0.20
C LYS A 86 4.35 6.80 0.91
N PHE A 87 3.76 7.99 0.82
CA PHE A 87 2.35 8.18 1.06
C PHE A 87 1.59 7.91 -0.23
N GLU A 88 0.55 7.08 -0.16
CA GLU A 88 -0.20 6.62 -1.32
C GLU A 88 -1.70 6.70 -1.07
N CYS A 89 -2.46 7.09 -2.10
CA CYS A 89 -3.90 6.93 -2.13
C CYS A 89 -4.30 6.05 -3.32
N LYS A 90 -5.10 5.02 -3.04
CA LYS A 90 -5.76 4.21 -4.08
C LYS A 90 -7.23 4.57 -4.13
N THR A 91 -7.66 5.14 -5.25
CA THR A 91 -9.06 5.48 -5.51
C THR A 91 -9.65 4.44 -6.45
N ARG A 92 -10.79 3.86 -6.07
CA ARG A 92 -11.62 3.03 -6.94
C ARG A 92 -12.84 3.83 -7.34
N LEU A 93 -13.13 3.89 -8.63
CA LEU A 93 -14.34 4.50 -9.19
C LEU A 93 -14.98 3.51 -10.17
N GLY A 94 -15.93 2.73 -9.69
CA GLY A 94 -16.49 1.58 -10.41
C GLY A 94 -15.43 0.53 -10.73
N GLY A 95 -15.21 0.28 -12.02
CA GLY A 95 -14.17 -0.61 -12.53
C GLY A 95 -12.78 0.03 -12.59
N PHE A 96 -12.67 1.35 -12.41
CA PHE A 96 -11.42 2.07 -12.58
C PHE A 96 -10.64 2.18 -11.27
N ILE A 97 -9.32 2.02 -11.38
CA ILE A 97 -8.39 2.15 -10.27
C ILE A 97 -7.39 3.25 -10.62
N MET A 98 -7.33 4.26 -9.75
CA MET A 98 -6.30 5.31 -9.78
C MET A 98 -5.40 5.18 -8.56
N LYS A 99 -4.13 5.48 -8.74
CA LYS A 99 -3.15 5.48 -7.66
C LYS A 99 -2.33 6.76 -7.74
N GLU A 100 -2.35 7.52 -6.66
CA GLU A 100 -1.49 8.67 -6.43
C GLU A 100 -0.45 8.32 -5.37
N SER A 101 0.75 8.89 -5.48
CA SER A 101 1.82 8.64 -4.52
C SER A 101 2.77 9.84 -4.44
N VAL A 102 3.22 10.14 -3.23
CA VAL A 102 4.25 11.14 -2.93
C VAL A 102 5.29 10.52 -2.00
N ARG A 103 6.54 10.92 -2.14
CA ARG A 103 7.59 10.56 -1.18
C ARG A 103 7.49 11.46 0.04
N LEU A 104 7.68 10.89 1.21
CA LEU A 104 7.77 11.63 2.47
C LEU A 104 9.18 11.57 3.01
N THR A 105 9.58 12.59 3.77
CA THR A 105 10.67 12.45 4.74
C THR A 105 10.22 11.61 5.93
N ARG A 106 11.19 11.19 6.75
CA ARG A 106 10.89 10.47 7.99
C ARG A 106 10.05 11.33 8.93
N GLU A 107 10.42 12.59 9.09
CA GLU A 107 9.77 13.56 9.97
C GLU A 107 8.33 13.81 9.55
N GLU A 108 8.08 13.97 8.24
CA GLU A 108 6.72 14.11 7.71
C GLU A 108 5.87 12.85 7.98
N ALA A 109 6.45 11.67 7.77
CA ALA A 109 5.76 10.41 8.01
C ALA A 109 5.42 10.22 9.50
N GLU A 110 6.38 10.49 10.39
CA GLU A 110 6.18 10.42 11.84
C GLU A 110 5.13 11.45 12.31
N GLY A 111 5.16 12.68 11.79
CA GLY A 111 4.14 13.68 12.07
C GLY A 111 2.74 13.25 11.61
N ILE A 112 2.60 12.69 10.42
CA ILE A 112 1.32 12.14 9.94
C ILE A 112 0.82 11.01 10.84
N ILE A 113 1.71 10.10 11.26
CA ILE A 113 1.37 8.98 12.15
C ILE A 113 0.91 9.49 13.52
N ALA A 114 1.56 10.54 14.04
CA ALA A 114 1.20 11.18 15.31
C ALA A 114 -0.08 12.03 15.23
N GLY A 115 -0.63 12.25 14.03
CA GLY A 115 -1.77 13.15 13.81
C GLY A 115 -1.40 14.64 13.73
N GLU A 116 -0.11 14.96 13.73
CA GLU A 116 0.46 16.31 13.58
C GLU A 116 0.45 16.75 12.11
N ILE A 117 -0.73 16.78 11.51
CA ILE A 117 -0.93 17.00 10.07
C ILE A 117 -0.94 18.47 9.64
N GLY A 118 -0.64 19.41 10.54
CA GLY A 118 -0.78 20.85 10.27
C GLY A 118 0.06 21.32 9.08
N PHE A 119 1.24 20.73 8.90
CA PHE A 119 2.15 21.06 7.78
C PHE A 119 1.58 20.67 6.40
N LEU A 120 0.65 19.71 6.35
CA LEU A 120 0.04 19.26 5.09
C LEU A 120 -0.87 20.33 4.46
N ALA A 121 -1.41 21.26 5.25
CA ALA A 121 -2.31 22.31 4.77
C ALA A 121 -1.63 23.21 3.73
N GLY A 122 -0.34 23.49 3.91
CA GLY A 122 0.47 24.31 3.01
C GLY A 122 1.18 23.54 1.88
N SER A 123 1.00 22.22 1.80
CA SER A 123 1.70 21.40 0.81
C SER A 123 1.27 21.75 -0.62
N GLU A 124 2.22 21.93 -1.53
CA GLU A 124 1.90 22.09 -2.96
C GLU A 124 1.29 20.80 -3.56
N ASN A 125 1.64 19.64 -3.01
CA ASN A 125 1.14 18.35 -3.47
C ASN A 125 -0.37 18.19 -3.19
N PRO A 126 -1.21 17.99 -4.22
CA PRO A 126 -2.66 17.84 -4.06
C PRO A 126 -3.08 16.66 -3.18
N LEU A 127 -2.34 15.53 -3.24
CA LEU A 127 -2.65 14.34 -2.44
C LEU A 127 -2.52 14.62 -0.94
N LEU A 128 -1.51 15.39 -0.54
CA LEU A 128 -1.29 15.75 0.86
C LEU A 128 -2.33 16.74 1.37
N ARG A 129 -2.70 17.73 0.55
CA ARG A 129 -3.80 18.67 0.88
C ARG A 129 -5.14 17.98 0.99
N GLU A 130 -5.45 17.06 0.08
CA GLU A 130 -6.66 16.24 0.15
C GLU A 130 -6.66 15.41 1.44
N PHE A 131 -5.54 14.76 1.77
CA PHE A 131 -5.46 13.99 3.01
C PHE A 131 -5.60 14.87 4.26
N TYR A 132 -5.05 16.10 4.27
CA TYR A 132 -5.28 17.06 5.34
C TYR A 132 -6.78 17.32 5.56
N LEU A 133 -7.54 17.58 4.48
CA LEU A 133 -8.99 17.78 4.57
C LEU A 133 -9.70 16.53 5.10
N GLN A 134 -9.37 15.34 4.59
CA GLN A 134 -9.94 14.09 5.08
C GLN A 134 -9.65 13.90 6.57
N ALA A 135 -8.41 14.12 7.00
CA ALA A 135 -8.00 13.93 8.37
C ALA A 135 -8.66 14.93 9.33
N ARG A 136 -8.88 16.19 8.92
CA ARG A 136 -9.60 17.19 9.73
C ARG A 136 -11.11 16.99 9.75
N CYS A 137 -11.72 16.57 8.64
CA CYS A 137 -13.17 16.41 8.55
C CYS A 137 -13.67 15.04 9.03
N ARG A 138 -12.83 14.00 8.93
CA ARG A 138 -13.21 12.62 9.24
C ARG A 138 -12.37 11.99 10.35
N LEU A 139 -11.49 12.75 11.01
CA LEU A 139 -10.66 12.23 12.11
C LEU A 139 -9.86 11.00 11.68
N MET A 140 -9.18 11.09 10.53
CA MET A 140 -8.38 9.99 10.01
C MET A 140 -7.26 9.65 10.99
N HIS A 141 -7.06 8.37 11.25
CA HIS A 141 -6.00 7.87 12.12
C HIS A 141 -5.31 6.64 11.53
N PRO A 142 -4.08 6.33 11.95
CA PRO A 142 -3.46 5.04 11.69
C PRO A 142 -4.38 3.90 12.15
N SER A 143 -4.69 2.95 11.27
CA SER A 143 -5.67 1.88 11.55
C SER A 143 -5.05 0.48 11.61
N ILE A 144 -4.30 0.08 10.58
CA ILE A 144 -3.73 -1.27 10.52
C ILE A 144 -2.37 -1.29 9.82
N ILE A 145 -1.43 -2.02 10.40
CA ILE A 145 -0.16 -2.34 9.77
C ILE A 145 -0.32 -3.69 9.06
N LEU A 146 -0.02 -3.72 7.77
CA LEU A 146 -0.01 -4.91 6.93
C LEU A 146 1.36 -5.12 6.30
N GLU A 147 1.94 -6.28 6.59
CA GLU A 147 3.25 -6.71 6.11
C GLU A 147 3.14 -8.03 5.36
N TYR A 148 3.93 -8.18 4.30
CA TYR A 148 4.07 -9.42 3.53
C TYR A 148 5.37 -9.40 2.73
N GLU A 149 5.86 -10.58 2.36
CA GLU A 149 6.91 -10.75 1.37
C GLU A 149 6.30 -10.73 -0.04
N ARG A 150 6.87 -9.95 -0.94
CA ARG A 150 6.45 -9.87 -2.33
C ARG A 150 7.53 -10.42 -3.24
N GLU A 151 7.11 -11.34 -4.08
CA GLU A 151 7.79 -11.73 -5.30
C GLU A 151 7.04 -11.14 -6.50
N ALA A 152 7.73 -10.50 -7.43
CA ALA A 152 7.10 -9.81 -8.54
C ALA A 152 7.76 -10.13 -9.88
N TYR A 153 6.93 -10.23 -10.90
CA TYR A 153 7.31 -10.50 -12.28
C TYR A 153 6.73 -9.43 -13.20
N LEU A 154 7.54 -8.99 -14.16
CA LEU A 154 7.21 -7.97 -15.14
C LEU A 154 7.30 -8.58 -16.53
N HIS A 155 6.30 -8.30 -17.36
CA HIS A 155 6.40 -8.62 -18.77
C HIS A 155 7.43 -7.67 -19.43
N PRO A 156 8.34 -8.17 -20.28
CA PRO A 156 9.45 -7.37 -20.81
C PRO A 156 9.02 -6.21 -21.72
N ILE A 157 7.84 -6.31 -22.33
CA ILE A 157 7.35 -5.35 -23.34
C ILE A 157 6.01 -4.71 -22.92
N GLY A 158 4.98 -5.53 -22.62
CA GLY A 158 3.68 -5.05 -22.16
C GLY A 158 3.58 -4.65 -20.68
N ASN A 159 2.43 -4.09 -20.31
CA ASN A 159 2.12 -3.59 -18.96
C ASN A 159 1.64 -4.67 -17.96
N LEU A 160 1.87 -5.94 -18.27
CA LEU A 160 1.50 -7.05 -17.40
C LEU A 160 2.50 -7.15 -16.24
N ARG A 161 1.95 -7.19 -15.03
CA ARG A 161 2.69 -7.46 -13.79
C ARG A 161 1.98 -8.54 -13.00
N VAL A 162 2.71 -9.55 -12.59
CA VAL A 162 2.23 -10.60 -11.68
C VAL A 162 2.98 -10.49 -10.36
N THR A 163 2.27 -10.64 -9.25
CA THR A 163 2.88 -10.60 -7.91
C THR A 163 2.37 -11.75 -7.07
N PHE A 164 3.26 -12.39 -6.33
CA PHE A 164 2.94 -13.31 -5.26
C PHE A 164 3.23 -12.63 -3.93
N ASP A 165 2.21 -12.55 -3.09
CA ASP A 165 2.34 -12.01 -1.74
C ASP A 165 2.24 -13.20 -0.75
N THR A 166 3.27 -13.41 0.04
CA THR A 166 3.36 -14.52 1.02
C THR A 166 3.64 -14.01 2.42
N GLY A 167 3.32 -14.81 3.43
CA GLY A 167 3.62 -14.46 4.83
C GLY A 167 2.88 -13.20 5.30
N LEU A 168 1.61 -13.06 4.92
CA LEU A 168 0.79 -11.91 5.31
C LEU A 168 0.65 -11.83 6.84
N ARG A 169 0.97 -10.67 7.40
CA ARG A 169 0.91 -10.35 8.82
C ARG A 169 0.14 -9.05 9.02
N ALA A 170 -0.73 -9.03 10.02
CA ALA A 170 -1.53 -7.86 10.36
C ALA A 170 -1.29 -7.43 11.81
N CYS A 171 -1.25 -6.14 12.08
CA CYS A 171 -1.24 -5.59 13.43
C CYS A 171 -2.26 -4.46 13.53
N LEU A 172 -3.18 -4.59 14.49
CA LEU A 172 -4.27 -3.63 14.77
C LEU A 172 -3.80 -2.49 15.68
N ASP A 173 -2.70 -2.67 16.42
CA ASP A 173 -2.12 -1.62 17.25
C ASP A 173 -1.19 -0.75 16.40
N ALA A 174 -1.75 0.31 15.81
CA ALA A 174 -0.98 1.34 15.09
C ALA A 174 -0.43 2.45 16.02
N HIS A 175 -0.17 2.13 17.29
CA HIS A 175 0.44 3.07 18.23
C HIS A 175 1.86 3.47 17.77
N PRO A 176 2.34 4.71 17.97
CA PRO A 176 3.66 5.15 17.52
C PRO A 176 4.82 4.24 17.94
N SER A 177 4.68 3.53 19.07
CA SER A 177 5.67 2.56 19.56
C SER A 177 5.75 1.27 18.73
N SER A 178 4.66 0.79 18.10
CA SER A 178 4.65 -0.41 17.25
C SER A 178 5.24 -0.16 15.85
N MET A 179 5.46 1.11 15.52
CA MET A 179 6.13 1.57 14.30
C MET A 179 7.62 1.87 14.50
N ARG A 180 8.16 1.67 15.72
CA ARG A 180 9.61 1.73 15.91
C ARG A 180 10.28 0.72 14.97
N LEU A 181 11.12 1.22 14.08
CA LEU A 181 11.87 0.45 13.08
C LEU A 181 12.85 -0.57 13.69
N SER A 182 12.89 -0.70 15.01
CA SER A 182 13.73 -1.61 15.79
C SER A 182 12.97 -2.60 16.68
N SER A 183 11.62 -2.58 16.72
CA SER A 183 10.87 -3.53 17.54
C SER A 183 10.33 -4.69 16.69
N PRO A 184 10.85 -5.93 16.85
CA PRO A 184 10.06 -7.09 16.51
C PRO A 184 8.90 -7.17 17.52
N GLN A 185 7.81 -7.84 17.15
CA GLN A 185 6.68 -8.20 18.03
C GLN A 185 5.55 -7.16 18.11
N GLN A 186 4.66 -7.22 17.13
CA GLN A 186 3.30 -7.71 17.37
C GLN A 186 2.66 -7.89 16.00
N PHE A 187 2.61 -9.13 15.54
CA PHE A 187 1.91 -9.51 14.33
C PHE A 187 0.89 -10.56 14.71
N TRP A 188 -0.38 -10.30 14.43
CA TRP A 188 -1.39 -11.33 14.40
C TRP A 188 -1.28 -12.02 13.05
N ILE A 189 -0.95 -13.31 13.07
CA ILE A 189 -1.21 -14.20 11.96
C ILE A 189 -2.73 -14.38 11.98
N LEU A 190 -3.45 -13.83 11.01
CA LEU A 190 -4.86 -14.15 10.83
C LEU A 190 -4.93 -15.68 10.61
N PRO A 191 -5.60 -16.45 11.50
CA PRO A 191 -5.75 -17.87 11.28
C PRO A 191 -6.60 -18.15 10.03
N ARG A 192 -6.42 -19.38 9.54
CA ARG A 192 -6.85 -19.93 8.25
C ARG A 192 -8.33 -19.77 7.93
#